data_AF-A0ABD0PZS4-F1
#
_entry.id   AF-A0ABD0PZS4-F1
#
_cell.length_a   1.000
_cell.length_b   1.000
_cell.length_c   1.000
_cell.angle_alpha   90.00
_cell.angle_beta   90.00
_cell.angle_gamma   90.00
#
_symmetry.space_group_name_H-M   'P 1'
#
loop_
_entity.id
_entity.type
_entity.pdbx_description
1 polymer ?
#
loop_
_entity_poly.entity_id
_entity_poly.type
_entity_poly.pdbx_seq_one_letter_code
_entity_poly.pdbx_strand_id
1 'polypeptide(L)' 'MSSSYESYDEEEEDGKGQKMRHQWPSEEASMDLVKDARICAFLLRKKRFGQWTKLLCVIKDNKLL' A
#
# COMPACT_ATOMS: atom_id res chain seq x y z
N MET A 1 35.52 -10.47 0.58
CA MET A 1 34.29 -11.05 1.15
C MET A 1 33.25 -11.05 0.06
N SER A 2 32.85 -12.24 -0.39
CA SER A 2 32.02 -12.42 -1.59
C SER A 2 30.61 -11.88 -1.36
N SER A 3 30.09 -11.14 -2.33
CA SER A 3 28.69 -10.78 -2.44
C SER A 3 27.91 -12.03 -2.87
N SER A 4 27.10 -12.59 -1.98
CA SER A 4 26.09 -13.59 -2.35
C SER A 4 24.73 -12.90 -2.35
N TYR A 5 24.28 -12.49 -3.54
CA TYR A 5 22.89 -12.11 -3.79
C TYR A 5 22.12 -13.40 -4.04
N GLU A 6 21.42 -13.90 -3.02
CA GLU A 6 20.52 -15.04 -3.14
C GLU A 6 19.33 -14.62 -4.01
N SER A 7 19.25 -15.16 -5.23
CA SER A 7 18.09 -15.05 -6.10
C SER A 7 17.07 -16.11 -5.68
N TYR A 8 16.08 -15.76 -4.88
CA TYR A 8 14.91 -16.60 -4.70
C TYR A 8 13.90 -16.32 -5.80
N ASP A 9 14.15 -16.89 -6.97
CA ASP A 9 13.09 -17.13 -7.95
C ASP A 9 13.33 -18.52 -8.53
N GLU A 10 12.67 -19.51 -7.92
CA GLU A 10 12.17 -20.73 -8.58
C GLU A 10 11.55 -21.66 -7.52
N GLU A 11 10.23 -21.55 -7.33
CA GLU A 11 9.41 -22.74 -7.07
C GLU A 11 8.20 -22.69 -8.02
N GLU A 12 8.41 -23.19 -9.23
CA GLU A 12 7.37 -23.80 -10.05
C GLU A 12 7.18 -25.24 -9.53
N GLU A 13 6.16 -25.46 -8.69
CA GLU A 13 5.64 -26.79 -8.47
C GLU A 13 4.13 -26.83 -8.77
N ASP A 14 3.82 -27.76 -9.65
CA ASP A 14 2.61 -27.99 -10.40
C ASP A 14 1.53 -28.57 -9.48
N GLY A 15 0.53 -27.76 -9.09
CA GLY A 15 -0.46 -28.21 -8.10
C GLY A 15 -1.58 -27.23 -7.79
N LYS A 16 -2.44 -26.90 -8.77
CA LYS A 16 -3.82 -26.36 -8.60
C LYS A 16 -4.09 -25.36 -7.45
N GLY A 17 -3.13 -24.55 -7.07
CA GLY A 17 -3.33 -23.34 -6.29
C GLY A 17 -3.10 -22.19 -7.24
N GLN A 18 -4.14 -21.44 -7.59
CA GLN A 18 -3.95 -20.15 -8.25
C GLN A 18 -2.92 -19.37 -7.43
N LYS A 19 -1.67 -19.33 -7.89
CA LYS A 19 -0.70 -18.32 -7.49
C LYS A 19 -1.38 -17.02 -7.86
N MET A 20 -2.08 -16.42 -6.90
CA MET A 20 -2.56 -15.06 -7.01
C MET A 20 -1.29 -14.23 -7.06
N ARG A 21 -0.72 -14.09 -8.27
CA ARG A 21 0.28 -13.07 -8.57
C ARG A 21 -0.27 -11.83 -7.88
N HIS A 22 0.53 -11.23 -7.00
CA HIS A 22 0.20 -9.95 -6.39
C HIS A 22 0.13 -8.93 -7.54
N GLN A 23 -0.99 -8.94 -8.25
CA GLN A 23 -1.30 -7.97 -9.26
C GLN A 23 -1.58 -6.71 -8.47
N TRP A 24 -0.61 -5.81 -8.46
CA TRP A 24 -0.84 -4.48 -7.95
C TRP A 24 -2.11 -3.96 -8.62
N PRO A 25 -3.04 -3.36 -7.86
CA PRO A 25 -4.18 -2.69 -8.45
C PRO A 25 -3.66 -1.79 -9.56
N SER A 26 -4.36 -1.71 -10.70
CA SER A 26 -3.97 -0.76 -11.73
C SER A 26 -3.90 0.64 -11.13
N GLU A 27 -3.14 1.54 -11.75
CA GLU A 27 -3.00 2.91 -11.25
C GLU A 27 -4.38 3.56 -11.05
N GLU A 28 -5.33 3.29 -11.96
CA GLU A 28 -6.71 3.73 -11.84
C GLU A 28 -7.41 3.14 -10.61
N ALA A 29 -7.28 1.83 -10.37
CA ALA A 29 -7.89 1.16 -9.20
C ALA A 29 -7.28 1.63 -7.87
N SER A 30 -6.01 2.04 -7.87
CA SER A 30 -5.33 2.57 -6.68
C SER A 30 -5.76 4.00 -6.33
N MET A 31 -6.22 4.77 -7.32
CA MET A 31 -6.60 6.18 -7.17
C MET A 31 -8.09 6.39 -6.88
N ASP A 32 -8.94 5.38 -7.03
CA ASP A 32 -10.38 5.48 -6.78
C ASP A 32 -10.72 5.96 -5.36
N LEU A 33 -9.88 5.64 -4.38
CA LEU A 33 -10.05 6.07 -2.98
C LEU A 33 -9.95 7.60 -2.82
N VAL A 34 -9.12 8.25 -3.63
CA VAL A 34 -8.85 9.70 -3.59
C VAL A 34 -9.59 10.45 -4.69
N LYS A 35 -10.27 9.73 -5.59
CA LYS A 35 -11.12 10.33 -6.61
C LYS A 35 -12.21 11.17 -5.95
N ASP A 36 -12.34 12.41 -6.40
CA ASP A 36 -13.25 13.43 -5.86
C ASP A 36 -12.97 13.85 -4.41
N ALA A 37 -11.80 13.48 -3.87
CA ALA A 37 -11.39 13.98 -2.56
C ALA A 37 -11.11 15.49 -2.65
N ARG A 38 -11.64 16.25 -1.69
CA ARG A 38 -11.33 17.67 -1.53
C ARG A 38 -9.93 17.89 -0.97
N ILE A 39 -9.47 16.96 -0.14
CA ILE A 39 -8.13 16.97 0.45
C ILE A 39 -7.58 15.55 0.37
N CYS A 40 -6.33 15.42 -0.11
CA CYS A 40 -5.53 14.21 -0.05
C CYS A 40 -4.10 14.62 0.29
N ALA A 41 -3.67 14.36 1.52
CA ALA A 41 -2.35 14.77 2.00
C ALA A 41 -1.81 13.83 3.06
N PHE A 42 -0.48 13.75 3.17
CA PHE A 42 0.15 13.11 4.32
C PHE A 42 0.19 14.07 5.50
N LEU A 43 -0.41 13.67 6.61
CA LEU A 43 -0.40 14.42 7.87
C LEU A 43 0.26 13.62 8.97
N LEU A 44 0.74 14.32 10.01
CA LEU A 44 1.22 13.69 11.24
C LEU A 44 0.08 13.64 12.26
N ARG A 45 -0.28 12.43 12.70
CA ARG A 45 -1.24 12.22 13.79
C ARG A 45 -0.49 11.99 15.10
N LYS A 46 -0.81 12.80 16.12
CA LYS A 46 -0.25 12.65 17.48
C LYS A 46 -0.93 11.48 18.19
N LYS A 47 -0.13 10.56 18.75
CA LYS A 47 -0.59 9.47 19.64
C LYS A 47 -0.54 9.90 21.11
N ARG A 48 -1.17 9.11 21.98
CA ARG A 48 -1.31 9.40 23.43
C ARG A 48 0.01 9.57 24.20
N PHE A 49 1.14 9.09 23.66
CA PHE A 49 2.47 9.15 24.27
C PHE A 49 3.47 10.02 23.48
N GLY A 50 2.99 11.05 22.77
CA GLY A 50 3.87 12.00 22.07
C GLY A 50 4.53 11.47 20.79
N GLN A 51 4.33 10.19 20.46
CA GLN A 51 4.69 9.65 19.17
C GLN A 51 3.82 10.27 18.07
N TRP A 52 4.43 10.50 16.91
CA TRP A 52 3.73 10.92 15.69
C TRP A 52 3.74 9.79 14.68
N THR A 53 2.71 9.72 13.85
CA THR A 53 2.65 8.76 12.74
C THR A 53 2.20 9.49 11.49
N LYS A 54 2.98 9.33 10.41
CA LYS A 54 2.61 9.80 9.07
C LYS A 54 1.48 8.93 8.55
N LEU A 55 0.36 9.56 8.19
CA LEU A 55 -0.83 8.89 7.66
C LEU A 55 -1.30 9.66 6.43
N LEU A 56 -1.76 8.93 5.41
CA LEU A 56 -2.52 9.52 4.32
C LEU A 56 -3.90 9.93 4.84
N CYS A 57 -4.27 11.18 4.66
CA CYS A 57 -5.53 11.76 5.12
C CYS A 57 -6.35 12.16 3.89
N VAL A 58 -7.57 11.63 3.78
CA VAL A 58 -8.45 11.87 2.64
C VAL A 58 -9.77 12.45 3.13
N ILE A 59 -10.18 13.62 2.60
CA ILE A 59 -11.50 14.21 2.89
C ILE A 59 -12.37 14.10 1.64
N LYS A 60 -13.41 13.27 1.72
CA LYS A 60 -14.38 13.02 0.64
C LYS A 60 -15.80 13.02 1.24
N ASP A 61 -16.77 13.60 0.54
CA ASP A 61 -18.17 13.66 0.98
C ASP A 61 -18.38 14.21 2.41
N ASN A 62 -17.59 15.22 2.79
CA ASN A 62 -17.55 15.79 4.15
C ASN A 62 -17.15 14.79 5.26
N LYS A 63 -16.55 13.66 4.91
CA LYS A 63 -16.02 12.66 5.83
C LYS A 63 -14.51 12.59 5.72
N LEU A 64 -13.88 12.26 6.85
CA LEU A 64 -12.48 11.86 6.89
C LEU A 64 -12.41 10.34 6.69
N LEU A 65 -11.68 9.92 5.65
CA LEU A 65 -11.38 8.52 5.33
C LEU A 65 -9.97 8.14 5.84
#